data_AF-A0A7S1FCJ7-F1
#
_entry.id   AF-A0A7S1FCJ7-F1
#
_cell.length_a   1.000
_cell.length_b   1.000
_cell.length_c   1.000
_cell.angle_alpha   90.00
_cell.angle_beta   90.00
_cell.angle_gamma   90.00
#
_symmetry.space_group_name_H-M   'P 1'
#
loop_
_entity.id
_entity.type
_entity.pdbx_description
1 polymer ?
#
loop_
_entity_poly.entity_id
_entity_poly.type
_entity_poly.pdbx_seq_one_letter_code
_entity_poly.pdbx_strand_id
1 'polypeptide(L)'
;AQAARGVPLPFFVGRVRADSTMSDGVTPVLLWAAGGGTLTSLASNVVAFATHQANLAGTELSRFQERGLFVVYIVLSLGGIFFFVISTKYGPVALAMPVQTASTLFATMIFQSAAGIKPYTKPMRVGTVVLVAASSCLVAVGPTLPKEEQDVAALVENMSSVVWILLLMSTLILGITYLRKSGLSDSQRLIAYAYVVADSTALGASVGKMLTVAEDVALVVCGVSYLLLGASSLLFGAAASAACDMSIFLPVSQCLQLLINAATGLFVWGDAKRVQAPLAYTMVYVLICMGAYLLSAFDVITSIARRMALRSVPLNSEVLNTSSTMNDPFWRKISEIERSWSHTDSSVRSTDLKDVLTIGLDYGELETEACAELVAVLSKIVGDQSPDKLQLAINDWISKHVRRPVSANPVATAMAMTAIP
;
A
#
# COMPACT_ATOMS: atom_id res chain seq x y z
N ALA A 1 -54.88 -30.43 0.74
CA ALA A 1 -53.70 -29.99 1.52
C ALA A 1 -52.56 -29.70 0.52
N GLN A 2 -52.48 -28.60 -0.22
CA GLN A 2 -52.86 -27.19 -0.09
C GLN A 2 -52.26 -26.44 1.12
N ALA A 3 -51.29 -25.58 0.77
CA ALA A 3 -50.94 -24.31 1.41
C ALA A 3 -50.20 -24.36 2.76
N ALA A 4 -48.94 -24.80 2.74
CA ALA A 4 -47.95 -24.25 3.66
C ALA A 4 -47.46 -22.90 3.10
N ARG A 5 -48.04 -21.82 3.60
CA ARG A 5 -47.61 -20.44 3.34
C ARG A 5 -46.23 -20.25 3.94
N GLY A 6 -45.20 -20.31 3.09
CA GLY A 6 -43.91 -19.70 3.40
C GLY A 6 -44.10 -18.20 3.53
N VAL A 7 -43.89 -17.67 4.72
CA VAL A 7 -43.79 -16.22 4.95
C VAL A 7 -42.57 -15.75 4.17
N PRO A 8 -42.70 -14.89 3.14
CA PRO A 8 -41.52 -14.32 2.50
C PRO A 8 -40.84 -13.43 3.52
N LEU A 9 -39.65 -13.85 3.97
CA LEU A 9 -38.75 -12.98 4.71
C LEU A 9 -38.52 -11.72 3.85
N PRO A 10 -38.56 -10.51 4.43
CA PRO A 10 -38.29 -9.27 3.72
C PRO A 10 -36.77 -9.15 3.50
N PHE A 11 -36.18 -10.04 2.71
CA PHE A 11 -34.82 -9.90 2.25
C PHE A 11 -34.80 -9.26 0.86
N PHE A 12 -34.02 -8.19 0.77
CA PHE A 12 -33.79 -7.29 -0.36
C PHE A 12 -33.53 -8.03 -1.69
N VAL A 13 -34.58 -8.33 -2.46
CA VAL A 13 -34.44 -8.69 -3.88
C VAL A 13 -35.43 -7.85 -4.68
N GLY A 14 -35.10 -6.57 -4.84
CA GLY A 14 -35.79 -5.72 -5.81
C GLY A 14 -35.31 -6.07 -7.21
N ARG A 15 -36.18 -6.68 -8.04
CA ARG A 15 -35.92 -6.84 -9.48
C ARG A 15 -35.66 -5.46 -10.10
N VAL A 16 -34.43 -5.23 -10.56
CA VAL A 16 -34.08 -4.03 -11.33
C VAL A 16 -34.69 -4.17 -12.72
N ARG A 17 -35.57 -3.23 -13.08
CA ARG A 17 -36.25 -3.20 -14.39
C ARG A 17 -35.29 -2.60 -15.41
N ALA A 18 -34.95 -3.36 -16.45
CA ALA A 18 -33.89 -3.02 -17.42
C ALA A 18 -34.27 -1.96 -18.48
N ASP A 19 -35.42 -1.29 -18.36
CA ASP A 19 -35.99 -0.46 -19.44
C ASP A 19 -35.74 1.06 -19.28
N SER A 20 -35.01 1.52 -18.25
CA SER A 20 -34.65 2.94 -18.14
C SER A 20 -33.46 3.27 -19.03
N THR A 21 -33.63 4.25 -19.93
CA THR A 21 -32.59 4.86 -20.76
C THR A 21 -31.30 5.08 -19.96
N MET A 22 -30.19 4.60 -20.50
CA MET A 22 -28.86 4.49 -19.86
C MET A 22 -28.33 5.79 -19.21
N SER A 23 -28.90 6.95 -19.52
CA SER A 23 -28.60 8.26 -18.92
C SER A 23 -29.10 8.41 -17.47
N ASP A 24 -30.26 7.84 -17.13
CA ASP A 24 -30.92 8.13 -15.84
C ASP A 24 -30.42 7.24 -14.69
N GLY A 25 -29.90 6.05 -15.02
CA GLY A 25 -29.41 5.07 -14.04
C GLY A 25 -27.94 5.27 -13.62
N VAL A 26 -27.10 5.88 -14.44
CA VAL A 26 -25.65 5.98 -14.16
C VAL A 26 -25.35 7.04 -13.11
N THR A 27 -26.02 8.20 -13.17
CA THR A 27 -25.83 9.31 -12.23
C THR A 27 -25.95 8.91 -10.76
N PRO A 28 -27.01 8.18 -10.31
CA PRO A 28 -27.09 7.77 -8.91
C PRO A 28 -25.95 6.82 -8.51
N VAL A 29 -25.53 5.89 -9.38
CA VAL A 29 -24.39 4.99 -9.11
C VAL A 29 -23.13 5.80 -8.79
N LEU A 30 -22.83 6.77 -9.65
CA LEU A 30 -21.66 7.62 -9.51
C LEU A 30 -21.70 8.44 -8.22
N LEU A 31 -22.85 9.04 -7.89
CA LEU A 31 -23.02 9.83 -6.67
C LEU A 31 -22.87 8.99 -5.40
N TRP A 32 -23.53 7.83 -5.34
CA TRP A 32 -23.44 6.93 -4.18
C TRP A 32 -22.03 6.34 -4.02
N ALA A 33 -21.38 5.95 -5.12
CA ALA A 33 -20.00 5.46 -5.10
C ALA A 33 -19.01 6.55 -4.66
N ALA A 34 -19.16 7.76 -5.19
CA ALA A 34 -18.35 8.90 -4.80
C ALA A 34 -18.53 9.22 -3.32
N GLY A 35 -19.77 9.26 -2.83
CA GLY A 35 -20.10 9.44 -1.41
C GLY A 35 -19.44 8.37 -0.53
N GLY A 36 -19.55 7.10 -0.92
CA GLY A 36 -18.88 5.99 -0.23
C GLY A 36 -17.38 6.19 -0.14
N GLY A 37 -16.75 6.63 -1.23
CA GLY A 37 -15.31 6.86 -1.27
C GLY A 37 -14.86 8.04 -0.40
N THR A 38 -15.64 9.13 -0.39
CA THR A 38 -15.38 10.26 0.50
C THR A 38 -15.49 9.89 1.98
N LEU A 39 -16.45 9.04 2.35
CA LEU A 39 -16.63 8.62 3.73
C LEU A 39 -15.52 7.65 4.19
N THR A 40 -15.11 6.72 3.32
CA THR A 40 -13.93 5.87 3.55
C THR A 40 -12.66 6.70 3.69
N SER A 41 -12.49 7.72 2.85
CA SER A 41 -11.38 8.67 2.98
C SER A 41 -11.43 9.43 4.30
N LEU A 42 -12.59 9.92 4.70
CA LEU A 42 -12.77 10.62 5.98
C LEU A 42 -12.42 9.72 7.16
N ALA A 43 -12.83 8.44 7.14
CA ALA A 43 -12.50 7.45 8.16
C ALA A 43 -10.99 7.38 8.40
N SER A 44 -10.22 7.19 7.33
CA SER A 44 -8.75 7.12 7.37
C SER A 44 -8.10 8.44 7.79
N ASN A 45 -8.62 9.58 7.32
CA ASN A 45 -8.02 10.89 7.60
C ASN A 45 -8.32 11.41 9.01
N VAL A 46 -9.44 11.04 9.63
CA VAL A 46 -9.72 11.38 11.03
C VAL A 46 -8.69 10.74 11.96
N VAL A 47 -8.35 9.46 11.73
CA VAL A 47 -7.32 8.76 12.49
C VAL A 47 -5.95 9.40 12.24
N ALA A 48 -5.59 9.61 10.97
CA ALA A 48 -4.32 10.23 10.60
C ALA A 48 -4.14 11.63 11.20
N PHE A 49 -5.20 12.45 11.20
CA PHE A 49 -5.18 13.79 11.77
C PHE A 49 -4.96 13.77 13.28
N ALA A 50 -5.66 12.90 14.00
CA ALA A 50 -5.52 12.79 15.45
C ALA A 50 -4.12 12.31 15.86
N THR A 51 -3.56 11.33 15.13
CA THR A 51 -2.18 10.88 15.33
C THR A 51 -1.18 11.99 15.02
N HIS A 52 -1.39 12.75 13.94
CA HIS A 52 -0.53 13.88 13.58
C HIS A 52 -0.53 14.98 14.66
N GLN A 53 -1.70 15.34 15.20
CA GLN A 53 -1.81 16.32 16.28
C GLN A 53 -1.13 15.85 17.57
N ALA A 54 -1.27 14.57 17.91
CA ALA A 54 -0.58 13.99 19.07
C ALA A 54 0.95 14.05 18.92
N ASN A 55 1.46 13.74 17.73
CA ASN A 55 2.89 13.85 17.40
C ASN A 55 3.40 15.30 17.49
N LEU A 56 2.65 16.27 16.98
CA LEU A 56 3.01 17.69 17.09
C LEU A 56 3.03 18.18 18.54
N ALA A 57 2.13 17.66 19.38
CA ALA A 57 2.11 17.96 20.81
C ALA A 57 3.21 17.22 21.60
N GLY A 58 3.92 16.26 20.98
CA GLY A 58 4.88 15.39 21.67
C GLY A 58 4.22 14.50 22.73
N THR A 59 2.92 14.22 22.58
CA THR A 59 2.14 13.42 23.52
C THR A 59 1.67 12.14 22.86
N GLU A 60 1.73 11.02 23.58
CA GLU A 60 1.08 9.79 23.14
C GLU A 60 -0.44 9.89 23.30
N LEU A 61 -1.20 9.37 22.33
CA LEU A 61 -2.66 9.27 22.45
C LEU A 61 -3.03 8.39 23.64
N SER A 62 -3.99 8.84 24.45
CA SER A 62 -4.52 7.99 25.51
C SER A 62 -5.23 6.77 24.92
N ARG A 63 -5.21 5.64 25.62
CA ARG A 63 -5.91 4.41 25.20
C ARG A 63 -7.40 4.63 24.93
N PHE A 64 -8.03 5.60 25.62
CA PHE A 64 -9.43 5.96 25.38
C PHE A 64 -9.60 6.68 24.05
N GLN A 65 -8.72 7.64 23.72
CA GLN A 65 -8.73 8.31 22.42
C GLN A 65 -8.45 7.34 21.28
N GLU A 66 -7.47 6.45 21.42
CA GLU A 66 -7.14 5.43 20.42
C GLU A 66 -8.36 4.52 20.12
N ARG A 67 -9.02 4.01 21.18
CA ARG A 67 -10.25 3.22 21.03
C ARG A 67 -11.39 4.03 20.41
N GLY A 68 -11.53 5.29 20.79
CA GLY A 68 -12.54 6.20 20.21
C GLY A 68 -12.32 6.42 18.71
N LEU A 69 -11.08 6.70 18.30
CA LEU A 69 -10.69 6.86 16.90
C LEU A 69 -10.94 5.58 16.10
N PHE A 70 -10.63 4.43 16.68
CA PHE A 70 -10.90 3.13 16.06
C PHE A 70 -12.40 2.89 15.83
N VAL A 71 -13.27 3.22 16.80
CA VAL A 71 -14.73 3.14 16.63
C VAL A 71 -15.21 4.10 15.54
N VAL A 72 -14.72 5.34 15.53
CA VAL A 72 -15.06 6.33 14.50
C VAL A 72 -14.65 5.83 13.11
N TYR A 73 -13.46 5.25 12.97
CA TYR A 73 -12.99 4.64 11.74
C TYR A 73 -13.95 3.55 11.25
N ILE A 74 -14.35 2.62 12.13
CA ILE A 74 -15.28 1.54 11.78
C ILE A 74 -16.62 2.11 11.33
N VAL A 75 -17.21 3.04 12.10
CA VAL A 75 -18.53 3.62 11.78
C VAL A 75 -18.52 4.33 10.42
N LEU A 76 -17.50 5.16 10.16
CA LEU A 76 -17.36 5.85 8.88
C LEU A 76 -17.07 4.88 7.73
N SER A 77 -16.26 3.84 7.96
CA SER A 77 -15.98 2.83 6.94
C SER A 77 -17.21 1.98 6.62
N LEU A 78 -18.01 1.61 7.62
CA LEU A 78 -19.30 0.93 7.43
C LEU A 78 -20.28 1.81 6.66
N GLY A 79 -20.30 3.12 6.93
CA GLY A 79 -21.05 4.06 6.10
C GLY A 79 -20.57 4.04 4.65
N GLY A 80 -19.25 3.99 4.41
CA GLY A 80 -18.68 3.89 3.06
C GLY A 80 -19.16 2.62 2.33
N ILE A 81 -19.17 1.49 3.03
CA ILE A 81 -19.70 0.21 2.54
C ILE A 81 -21.20 0.30 2.27
N PHE A 82 -21.98 0.94 3.13
CA PHE A 82 -23.42 1.13 2.94
C PHE A 82 -23.72 1.92 1.66
N PHE A 83 -23.01 3.03 1.44
CA PHE A 83 -23.11 3.82 0.21
C PHE A 83 -22.72 3.01 -1.03
N PHE A 84 -21.70 2.16 -0.91
CA PHE A 84 -21.31 1.25 -1.98
C PHE A 84 -22.40 0.22 -2.30
N VAL A 85 -23.02 -0.41 -1.30
CA VAL A 85 -24.14 -1.36 -1.49
C VAL A 85 -25.35 -0.67 -2.12
N ILE A 86 -25.63 0.58 -1.77
CA ILE A 86 -26.67 1.36 -2.46
C ILE A 86 -26.27 1.63 -3.91
N SER A 87 -25.02 1.99 -4.17
CA SER A 87 -24.51 2.22 -5.52
C SER A 87 -24.67 0.98 -6.41
N THR A 88 -24.38 -0.22 -5.88
CA THR A 88 -24.51 -1.49 -6.62
C THR A 88 -25.96 -1.89 -6.90
N LYS A 89 -26.93 -1.32 -6.18
CA LYS A 89 -28.35 -1.46 -6.52
C LYS A 89 -28.72 -0.71 -7.81
N TYR A 90 -28.08 0.42 -8.07
CA TYR A 90 -28.36 1.26 -9.24
C TYR A 90 -27.52 0.89 -10.47
N GLY A 91 -26.44 0.12 -10.29
CA GLY A 91 -25.58 -0.28 -11.41
C GLY A 91 -24.50 -1.29 -11.03
N PRO A 92 -23.72 -1.76 -12.02
CA PRO A 92 -22.73 -2.80 -11.79
C PRO A 92 -21.63 -2.40 -10.81
N VAL A 93 -21.15 -3.40 -10.06
CA VAL A 93 -19.96 -3.31 -9.20
C VAL A 93 -18.74 -2.78 -9.96
N ALA A 94 -18.60 -3.16 -11.23
CA ALA A 94 -17.53 -2.68 -12.10
C ALA A 94 -17.54 -1.16 -12.34
N LEU A 95 -18.68 -0.48 -12.14
CA LEU A 95 -18.78 0.98 -12.15
C LEU A 95 -18.57 1.57 -10.76
N ALA A 96 -19.27 1.02 -9.76
CA ALA A 96 -19.27 1.56 -8.40
C ALA A 96 -17.87 1.53 -7.77
N MET A 97 -17.14 0.43 -7.95
CA MET A 97 -15.86 0.21 -7.27
C MET A 97 -14.74 1.14 -7.77
N PRO A 98 -14.46 1.28 -9.08
CA PRO A 98 -13.44 2.22 -9.53
C PRO A 98 -13.76 3.67 -9.18
N VAL A 99 -15.03 4.07 -9.22
CA VAL A 99 -15.47 5.42 -8.84
C VAL A 99 -15.29 5.66 -7.35
N GLN A 100 -15.63 4.68 -6.51
CA GLN A 100 -15.38 4.75 -5.08
C GLN A 100 -13.88 4.87 -4.79
N THR A 101 -13.05 4.06 -5.42
CA THR A 101 -11.59 4.14 -5.29
C THR A 101 -11.06 5.51 -5.74
N ALA A 102 -11.47 6.00 -6.90
CA ALA A 102 -11.12 7.32 -7.42
C ALA A 102 -11.47 8.43 -6.42
N SER A 103 -12.71 8.41 -5.92
CA SER A 103 -13.20 9.36 -4.92
C SER A 103 -12.41 9.28 -3.62
N THR A 104 -12.09 8.07 -3.16
CA THR A 104 -11.32 7.85 -1.91
C THR A 104 -9.92 8.44 -2.02
N LEU A 105 -9.22 8.22 -3.14
CA LEU A 105 -7.88 8.75 -3.39
C LEU A 105 -7.88 10.27 -3.51
N PHE A 106 -8.83 10.82 -4.26
CA PHE A 106 -8.95 12.25 -4.48
C PHE A 106 -9.31 12.99 -3.18
N ALA A 107 -10.31 12.50 -2.44
CA ALA A 107 -10.71 13.05 -1.16
C ALA A 107 -9.57 12.99 -0.14
N THR A 108 -8.77 11.91 -0.11
CA THR A 108 -7.64 11.80 0.81
C THR A 108 -6.58 12.86 0.53
N MET A 109 -6.23 13.06 -0.74
CA MET A 109 -5.29 14.10 -1.12
C MET A 109 -5.78 15.49 -0.69
N ILE A 110 -7.08 15.79 -0.89
CA ILE A 110 -7.68 17.06 -0.49
C ILE A 110 -7.65 17.22 1.03
N PHE A 111 -8.15 16.23 1.78
CA PHE A 111 -8.22 16.29 3.24
C PHE A 111 -6.84 16.43 3.87
N GLN A 112 -5.86 15.63 3.45
CA GLN A 112 -4.50 15.72 4.01
C GLN A 112 -3.81 17.03 3.66
N SER A 113 -4.01 17.54 2.44
CA SER A 113 -3.46 18.84 2.03
C SER A 113 -4.12 20.00 2.79
N ALA A 114 -5.44 19.96 2.97
CA ALA A 114 -6.19 20.99 3.67
C ALA A 114 -5.92 21.00 5.18
N ALA A 115 -5.78 19.82 5.79
CA ALA A 115 -5.48 19.66 7.21
C ALA A 115 -3.99 19.88 7.55
N GLY A 116 -3.12 20.08 6.55
CA GLY A 116 -1.69 20.27 6.76
C GLY A 116 -0.95 19.05 7.30
N ILE A 117 -1.55 17.85 7.24
CA ILE A 117 -0.98 16.62 7.81
C ILE A 117 0.32 16.24 7.09
N LYS A 118 0.32 16.34 5.76
CA LYS A 118 1.49 16.03 4.94
C LYS A 118 1.55 16.93 3.69
N PRO A 119 2.70 17.53 3.38
CA PRO A 119 2.88 18.27 2.14
C PRO A 119 2.91 17.29 0.96
N TYR A 120 1.86 17.32 0.13
CA TYR A 120 1.84 16.57 -1.11
C TYR A 120 2.82 17.15 -2.11
N THR A 121 3.85 16.39 -2.46
CA THR A 121 4.83 16.74 -3.49
C THR A 121 4.16 16.77 -4.88
N LYS A 122 4.79 17.46 -5.85
CA LYS A 122 4.27 17.49 -7.22
C LYS A 122 4.12 16.08 -7.83
N PRO A 123 5.11 15.16 -7.71
CA PRO A 123 4.93 13.77 -8.15
C PRO A 123 3.75 13.08 -7.50
N MET A 124 3.53 13.29 -6.19
CA MET A 124 2.40 12.67 -5.48
C MET A 124 1.06 13.15 -6.05
N ARG A 125 0.88 14.46 -6.25
CA ARG A 125 -0.36 15.01 -6.82
C ARG A 125 -0.62 14.48 -8.23
N VAL A 126 0.42 14.45 -9.07
CA VAL A 126 0.32 13.92 -10.44
C VAL A 126 -0.04 12.42 -10.40
N GLY A 127 0.63 11.64 -9.56
CA GLY A 127 0.32 10.22 -9.37
C GLY A 127 -1.13 9.98 -8.94
N THR A 128 -1.64 10.74 -7.96
CA THR A 128 -3.04 10.66 -7.54
C THR A 128 -4.00 11.01 -8.69
N VAL A 129 -3.74 12.07 -9.46
CA VAL A 129 -4.58 12.45 -10.60
C VAL A 129 -4.58 11.38 -11.68
N VAL A 130 -3.42 10.77 -11.98
CA VAL A 130 -3.32 9.64 -12.92
C VAL A 130 -4.14 8.45 -12.43
N LEU A 131 -4.06 8.10 -11.14
CA LEU A 131 -4.88 7.02 -10.57
C LEU A 131 -6.37 7.30 -10.66
N VAL A 132 -6.79 8.52 -10.32
CA VAL A 132 -8.21 8.96 -10.40
C VAL A 132 -8.71 8.89 -11.83
N ALA A 133 -7.93 9.38 -12.79
CA ALA A 133 -8.28 9.32 -14.21
C ALA A 133 -8.34 7.88 -14.71
N ALA A 134 -7.34 7.05 -14.41
CA ALA A 134 -7.27 5.66 -14.83
C ALA A 134 -8.42 4.82 -14.23
N SER A 135 -8.68 4.94 -12.93
CA SER A 135 -9.81 4.28 -12.28
C SER A 135 -11.16 4.75 -12.84
N SER A 136 -11.31 6.04 -13.16
CA SER A 136 -12.50 6.54 -13.85
C SER A 136 -12.64 5.97 -15.27
N CYS A 137 -11.54 5.75 -15.99
CA CYS A 137 -11.58 5.11 -17.31
C CYS A 137 -12.05 3.66 -17.26
N LEU A 138 -11.83 2.92 -16.16
CA LEU A 138 -12.33 1.54 -16.00
C LEU A 138 -13.86 1.44 -16.14
N VAL A 139 -14.59 2.53 -15.85
CA VAL A 139 -16.04 2.61 -16.08
C VAL A 139 -16.40 2.39 -17.55
N ALA A 140 -15.61 2.94 -18.46
CA ALA A 140 -15.85 2.88 -19.90
C ALA A 140 -15.22 1.65 -20.56
N VAL A 141 -14.02 1.24 -20.13
CA VAL A 141 -13.25 0.15 -20.77
C VAL A 141 -13.41 -1.20 -20.07
N GLY A 142 -14.09 -1.23 -18.92
CA GLY A 142 -14.29 -2.44 -18.12
C GLY A 142 -15.17 -3.49 -18.81
N PRO A 143 -15.26 -4.70 -18.21
CA PRO A 143 -16.08 -5.77 -18.76
C PRO A 143 -17.55 -5.37 -18.80
N THR A 144 -18.23 -5.63 -19.92
CA THR A 144 -19.65 -5.36 -20.04
C THR A 144 -20.47 -6.24 -19.11
N LEU A 145 -21.68 -5.80 -18.76
CA LEU A 145 -22.67 -6.64 -18.08
C LEU A 145 -22.87 -7.97 -18.85
N PRO A 146 -23.02 -9.10 -18.14
CA PRO A 146 -23.39 -10.36 -18.78
C PRO A 146 -24.73 -10.18 -19.51
N LYS A 147 -24.83 -10.64 -20.76
CA LYS A 147 -26.08 -10.62 -21.52
C LYS A 147 -27.04 -11.71 -21.07
N GLU A 148 -26.50 -12.79 -20.54
CA GLU A 148 -27.21 -13.97 -20.06
C GLU A 148 -26.97 -14.14 -18.56
N GLU A 149 -27.95 -14.71 -17.87
CA GLU A 149 -27.84 -15.06 -16.46
C GLU A 149 -26.69 -16.05 -16.29
N GLN A 150 -25.64 -15.64 -15.57
CA GLN A 150 -24.46 -16.47 -15.36
C GLN A 150 -24.75 -17.45 -14.21
N ASP A 151 -24.55 -18.74 -14.46
CA ASP A 151 -24.48 -19.73 -13.39
C ASP A 151 -23.21 -19.51 -12.57
N VAL A 152 -23.37 -18.81 -11.43
CA VAL A 152 -22.28 -18.48 -10.51
C VAL A 152 -21.65 -19.74 -9.92
N ALA A 153 -22.42 -20.80 -9.69
CA ALA A 153 -21.90 -22.06 -9.15
C ALA A 153 -20.94 -22.71 -10.15
N ALA A 154 -21.37 -22.85 -11.41
CA ALA A 154 -20.52 -23.39 -12.48
C ALA A 154 -19.25 -22.54 -12.72
N LEU A 155 -19.34 -21.20 -12.57
CA LEU A 155 -18.18 -20.32 -12.69
C LEU A 155 -17.13 -20.58 -11.59
N VAL A 156 -17.57 -20.76 -10.34
CA VAL A 156 -16.70 -21.02 -9.19
C VAL A 156 -16.11 -22.44 -9.22
N GLU A 157 -16.85 -23.41 -9.77
CA GLU A 157 -16.39 -24.80 -9.93
C GLU A 157 -15.28 -24.97 -10.98
N ASN A 158 -15.07 -23.99 -11.86
CA ASN A 158 -13.98 -24.05 -12.83
C ASN A 158 -12.61 -24.15 -12.13
N MET A 159 -11.72 -25.00 -12.67
CA MET A 159 -10.38 -25.22 -12.13
C MET A 159 -9.58 -23.92 -11.96
N SER A 160 -9.71 -22.97 -12.91
CA SER A 160 -9.05 -21.67 -12.81
C SER A 160 -9.51 -20.87 -11.61
N SER A 161 -10.82 -20.87 -11.33
CA SER A 161 -11.44 -20.18 -10.21
C SER A 161 -10.97 -20.77 -8.88
N VAL A 162 -10.99 -22.10 -8.77
CA VAL A 162 -10.54 -22.83 -7.56
C VAL A 162 -9.07 -22.54 -7.28
N VAL A 163 -8.19 -22.66 -8.28
CA VAL A 163 -6.76 -22.38 -8.12
C VAL A 163 -6.51 -20.93 -7.70
N TRP A 164 -7.22 -19.97 -8.32
CA TRP A 164 -7.09 -18.55 -7.98
C TRP A 164 -7.57 -18.23 -6.57
N ILE A 165 -8.73 -18.78 -6.15
CA ILE A 165 -9.26 -18.58 -4.79
C ILE A 165 -8.32 -19.21 -3.75
N LEU A 166 -7.79 -20.42 -4.00
CA LEU A 166 -6.82 -21.05 -3.11
C LEU A 166 -5.54 -20.23 -2.99
N LEU A 167 -5.08 -19.65 -4.10
CA LEU A 167 -3.93 -18.75 -4.10
C LEU A 167 -4.19 -17.53 -3.21
N LEU A 168 -5.30 -16.82 -3.43
CA LEU A 168 -5.67 -15.64 -2.62
C LEU A 168 -5.83 -15.97 -1.13
N MET A 169 -6.48 -17.07 -0.80
CA MET A 169 -6.60 -17.52 0.60
C MET A 169 -5.24 -17.83 1.22
N SER A 170 -4.34 -18.48 0.47
CA SER A 170 -2.99 -18.79 0.93
C SER A 170 -2.16 -17.53 1.14
N THR A 171 -2.21 -16.59 0.20
CA THR A 171 -1.49 -15.31 0.29
C THR A 171 -2.03 -14.42 1.39
N LEU A 172 -3.34 -14.43 1.66
CA LEU A 172 -3.93 -13.73 2.79
C LEU A 172 -3.41 -14.27 4.12
N ILE A 173 -3.39 -15.60 4.30
CA ILE A 173 -2.85 -16.24 5.52
C ILE A 173 -1.35 -15.93 5.66
N LEU A 174 -0.59 -16.02 4.57
CA LEU A 174 0.83 -15.68 4.56
C LEU A 174 1.07 -14.19 4.88
N GLY A 175 0.25 -13.28 4.36
CA GLY A 175 0.33 -11.86 4.66
C GLY A 175 0.09 -11.55 6.14
N ILE A 176 -0.95 -12.17 6.73
CA ILE A 176 -1.27 -12.02 8.15
C ILE A 176 -0.16 -12.60 9.03
N THR A 177 0.36 -13.79 8.70
CA THR A 177 1.45 -14.40 9.47
C THR A 177 2.77 -13.64 9.30
N TYR A 178 3.03 -13.07 8.12
CA TYR A 178 4.19 -12.23 7.86
C TYR A 178 4.15 -10.95 8.70
N LEU A 179 3.00 -10.29 8.82
CA LEU A 179 2.81 -9.10 9.67
C LEU A 179 3.09 -9.36 11.16
N ARG A 180 3.07 -10.62 11.62
CA ARG A 180 3.42 -10.98 13.01
C ARG A 180 4.93 -11.07 13.25
N LYS A 181 5.77 -11.11 12.20
CA LYS A 181 7.22 -11.18 12.36
C LYS A 181 7.76 -9.83 12.89
N SER A 182 8.62 -9.90 13.90
CA SER A 182 9.38 -8.74 14.36
C SER A 182 10.48 -8.36 13.35
N GLY A 183 10.89 -7.09 13.35
CA GLY A 183 11.99 -6.62 12.50
C GLY A 183 11.64 -6.37 11.03
N LEU A 184 10.35 -6.29 10.68
CA LEU A 184 9.94 -5.84 9.35
C LEU A 184 10.30 -4.37 9.16
N SER A 185 10.88 -4.04 7.99
CA SER A 185 11.03 -2.65 7.57
C SER A 185 9.66 -2.00 7.35
N ASP A 186 9.58 -0.68 7.49
CA ASP A 186 8.32 0.06 7.34
C ASP A 186 7.71 -0.14 5.95
N SER A 187 8.56 -0.24 4.93
CA SER A 187 8.22 -0.61 3.56
C SER A 187 7.51 -1.96 3.45
N GLN A 188 8.10 -2.99 4.06
CA GLN A 188 7.58 -4.36 4.03
C GLN A 188 6.25 -4.43 4.77
N ARG A 189 6.16 -3.73 5.90
CA ARG A 189 4.95 -3.65 6.72
C ARG A 189 3.82 -2.95 5.95
N LEU A 190 4.11 -1.83 5.29
CA LEU A 190 3.16 -1.10 4.46
C LEU A 190 2.61 -1.98 3.33
N ILE A 191 3.48 -2.65 2.57
CA ILE A 191 3.06 -3.54 1.48
C ILE A 191 2.24 -4.70 2.01
N ALA A 192 2.65 -5.32 3.12
CA ALA A 192 1.93 -6.43 3.71
C ALA A 192 0.53 -6.04 4.19
N TYR A 193 0.38 -4.89 4.88
CA TYR A 193 -0.93 -4.36 5.25
C TYR A 193 -1.77 -4.04 4.01
N ALA A 194 -1.19 -3.35 3.03
CA ALA A 194 -1.88 -2.94 1.82
C ALA A 194 -2.42 -4.15 1.04
N TYR A 195 -1.61 -5.21 0.97
CA TYR A 195 -1.97 -6.47 0.36
C TYR A 195 -3.08 -7.19 1.12
N VAL A 196 -2.96 -7.37 2.44
CA VAL A 196 -3.98 -8.05 3.27
C VAL A 196 -5.33 -7.34 3.16
N VAL A 197 -5.36 -6.01 3.20
CA VAL A 197 -6.58 -5.21 3.03
C VAL A 197 -7.15 -5.37 1.61
N ALA A 198 -6.31 -5.29 0.59
CA ALA A 198 -6.72 -5.44 -0.80
C ALA A 198 -7.30 -6.83 -1.11
N ASP A 199 -6.61 -7.88 -0.66
CA ASP A 199 -6.96 -9.29 -0.87
C ASP A 199 -8.26 -9.65 -0.13
N SER A 200 -8.34 -9.34 1.17
CA SER A 200 -9.57 -9.58 1.96
C SER A 200 -10.77 -8.83 1.39
N THR A 201 -10.59 -7.63 0.86
CA THR A 201 -11.67 -6.87 0.22
C THR A 201 -12.09 -7.47 -1.13
N ALA A 202 -11.13 -7.95 -1.94
CA ALA A 202 -11.43 -8.61 -3.21
C ALA A 202 -12.14 -9.96 -3.04
N LEU A 203 -11.70 -10.76 -2.07
CA LEU A 203 -12.39 -11.97 -1.64
C LEU A 203 -13.78 -11.64 -1.09
N GLY A 204 -13.88 -10.60 -0.25
CA GLY A 204 -15.15 -10.13 0.31
C GLY A 204 -16.15 -9.72 -0.78
N ALA A 205 -15.70 -8.98 -1.81
CA ALA A 205 -16.53 -8.63 -2.96
C ALA A 205 -17.00 -9.86 -3.74
N SER A 206 -16.13 -10.87 -3.90
CA SER A 206 -16.46 -12.11 -4.60
C SER A 206 -17.48 -12.96 -3.83
N VAL A 207 -17.28 -13.12 -2.52
CA VAL A 207 -18.24 -13.79 -1.63
C VAL A 207 -19.56 -13.01 -1.58
N GLY A 208 -19.49 -11.68 -1.57
CA GLY A 208 -20.67 -10.81 -1.64
C GLY A 208 -21.50 -11.03 -2.91
N LYS A 209 -20.84 -11.30 -4.05
CA LYS A 209 -21.55 -11.71 -5.27
C LYS A 209 -22.15 -13.10 -5.13
N MET A 210 -21.45 -14.06 -4.53
CA MET A 210 -21.98 -15.41 -4.28
C MET A 210 -23.22 -15.40 -3.36
N LEU A 211 -23.26 -14.51 -2.37
CA LEU A 211 -24.41 -14.31 -1.48
C LEU A 211 -25.72 -14.01 -2.21
N THR A 212 -25.65 -13.43 -3.42
CA THR A 212 -26.85 -13.12 -4.21
C THR A 212 -27.48 -14.35 -4.86
N VAL A 213 -26.74 -15.46 -4.96
CA VAL A 213 -27.17 -16.71 -5.62
C VAL A 213 -27.19 -17.89 -4.65
N ALA A 214 -26.51 -17.79 -3.51
CA ALA A 214 -26.43 -18.85 -2.52
C ALA A 214 -27.78 -19.10 -1.82
N GLU A 215 -28.16 -20.37 -1.73
CA GLU A 215 -29.34 -20.83 -0.99
C GLU A 215 -28.92 -21.66 0.25
N ASP A 216 -29.85 -21.85 1.19
CA ASP A 216 -29.72 -22.71 2.37
C ASP A 216 -28.43 -22.50 3.19
N VAL A 217 -27.63 -23.55 3.36
CA VAL A 217 -26.40 -23.57 4.16
C VAL A 217 -25.31 -22.73 3.48
N ALA A 218 -25.27 -22.69 2.15
CA ALA A 218 -24.28 -21.91 1.42
C ALA A 218 -24.46 -20.40 1.68
N LEU A 219 -25.69 -19.94 1.86
CA LEU A 219 -25.99 -18.55 2.24
C LEU A 219 -25.38 -18.20 3.60
N VAL A 220 -25.54 -19.08 4.59
CA VAL A 220 -24.99 -18.87 5.94
C VAL A 220 -23.45 -18.86 5.89
N VAL A 221 -22.84 -19.82 5.19
CA VAL A 221 -21.38 -19.89 5.04
C VAL A 221 -20.84 -18.64 4.35
N CYS A 222 -21.41 -18.26 3.21
CA CYS A 222 -21.01 -17.04 2.50
C CYS A 222 -21.22 -15.79 3.36
N GLY A 223 -22.29 -15.74 4.16
CA GLY A 223 -22.58 -14.61 5.05
C GLY A 223 -21.52 -14.47 6.14
N VAL A 224 -21.17 -15.57 6.81
CA VAL A 224 -20.11 -15.59 7.82
C VAL A 224 -18.76 -15.24 7.19
N SER A 225 -18.41 -15.82 6.05
CA SER A 225 -17.16 -15.51 5.35
C SER A 225 -17.08 -14.04 4.93
N TYR A 226 -18.18 -13.47 4.41
CA TYR A 226 -18.26 -12.05 4.06
C TYR A 226 -18.01 -11.14 5.27
N LEU A 227 -18.64 -11.44 6.41
CA LEU A 227 -18.44 -10.69 7.65
C LEU A 227 -17.01 -10.80 8.18
N LEU A 228 -16.40 -11.99 8.14
CA LEU A 228 -15.02 -12.20 8.58
C LEU A 228 -14.00 -11.47 7.68
N LEU A 229 -14.19 -11.52 6.37
CA LEU A 229 -13.34 -10.82 5.41
C LEU A 229 -13.49 -9.30 5.54
N GLY A 230 -14.71 -8.80 5.69
CA GLY A 230 -14.99 -7.39 5.96
C GLY A 230 -14.37 -6.91 7.27
N ALA A 231 -14.55 -7.67 8.35
CA ALA A 231 -13.93 -7.35 9.65
C ALA A 231 -12.40 -7.35 9.56
N SER A 232 -11.81 -8.32 8.84
CA SER A 232 -10.37 -8.37 8.61
C SER A 232 -9.89 -7.13 7.85
N SER A 233 -10.52 -6.78 6.73
CA SER A 233 -10.18 -5.58 5.95
C SER A 233 -10.24 -4.31 6.80
N LEU A 234 -11.29 -4.13 7.60
CA LEU A 234 -11.45 -2.98 8.50
C LEU A 234 -10.38 -2.96 9.62
N LEU A 235 -10.11 -4.11 10.25
CA LEU A 235 -9.11 -4.23 11.31
C LEU A 235 -7.71 -3.90 10.81
N PHE A 236 -7.31 -4.50 9.69
CA PHE A 236 -5.99 -4.27 9.10
C PHE A 236 -5.88 -2.88 8.47
N GLY A 237 -6.96 -2.32 7.91
CA GLY A 237 -7.02 -0.94 7.43
C GLY A 237 -6.84 0.07 8.54
N ALA A 238 -7.52 -0.13 9.68
CA ALA A 238 -7.35 0.69 10.87
C ALA A 238 -5.93 0.56 11.45
N ALA A 239 -5.41 -0.66 11.58
CA ALA A 239 -4.05 -0.88 12.08
C ALA A 239 -3.00 -0.22 11.19
N ALA A 240 -3.14 -0.35 9.86
CA ALA A 240 -2.27 0.31 8.90
C ALA A 240 -2.39 1.83 8.96
N SER A 241 -3.57 2.37 9.24
CA SER A 241 -3.77 3.81 9.39
C SER A 241 -3.02 4.43 10.57
N ALA A 242 -2.81 3.63 11.62
CA ALA A 242 -2.05 4.03 12.78
C ALA A 242 -0.54 3.78 12.61
N ALA A 243 -0.17 2.68 11.92
CA ALA A 243 1.22 2.21 11.85
C ALA A 243 2.00 2.64 10.60
N CYS A 244 1.33 3.09 9.54
CA CYS A 244 1.95 3.41 8.25
C CYS A 244 1.59 4.82 7.79
N ASP A 245 2.44 5.36 6.92
CA ASP A 245 2.15 6.63 6.26
C ASP A 245 0.94 6.50 5.34
N MET A 246 -0.18 7.09 5.79
CA MET A 246 -1.47 7.03 5.11
C MET A 246 -1.41 7.53 3.66
N SER A 247 -0.56 8.51 3.37
CA SER A 247 -0.44 9.10 2.05
C SER A 247 0.12 8.12 1.01
N ILE A 248 0.88 7.11 1.44
CA ILE A 248 1.47 6.06 0.61
C ILE A 248 0.64 4.78 0.71
N PHE A 249 0.24 4.40 1.93
CA PHE A 249 -0.50 3.18 2.19
C PHE A 249 -1.82 3.12 1.41
N LEU A 250 -2.62 4.19 1.47
CA LEU A 250 -3.96 4.18 0.89
C LEU A 250 -3.92 4.02 -0.64
N PRO A 251 -3.11 4.78 -1.41
CA PRO A 251 -2.99 4.54 -2.84
C PRO A 251 -2.48 3.16 -3.21
N VAL A 252 -1.46 2.66 -2.51
CA VAL A 252 -0.90 1.33 -2.78
C VAL A 252 -1.96 0.24 -2.54
N SER A 253 -2.68 0.31 -1.41
CA SER A 253 -3.75 -0.64 -1.09
C SER A 253 -4.87 -0.60 -2.12
N GLN A 254 -5.32 0.59 -2.52
CA GLN A 254 -6.36 0.73 -3.54
C GLN A 254 -5.93 0.21 -4.92
N CYS A 255 -4.66 0.42 -5.32
CA CYS A 255 -4.14 -0.12 -6.58
C CYS A 255 -4.04 -1.64 -6.55
N LEU A 256 -3.52 -2.20 -5.46
CA LEU A 256 -3.50 -3.65 -5.25
C LEU A 256 -4.92 -4.23 -5.28
N GLN A 257 -5.87 -3.55 -4.64
CA GLN A 257 -7.27 -3.96 -4.63
C GLN A 257 -7.86 -3.97 -6.05
N LEU A 258 -7.63 -2.93 -6.86
CA LEU A 258 -8.09 -2.91 -8.25
C LEU A 258 -7.43 -4.01 -9.10
N LEU A 259 -6.13 -4.26 -8.92
CA LEU A 259 -5.40 -5.33 -9.63
C LEU A 259 -5.91 -6.73 -9.26
N ILE A 260 -6.08 -7.00 -7.96
CA ILE A 260 -6.59 -8.30 -7.49
C ILE A 260 -8.03 -8.49 -7.97
N ASN A 261 -8.88 -7.47 -7.89
CA ASN A 261 -10.26 -7.57 -8.40
C ASN A 261 -10.32 -7.78 -9.91
N ALA A 262 -9.42 -7.15 -10.68
CA ALA A 262 -9.32 -7.38 -12.11
C ALA A 262 -8.96 -8.84 -12.42
N ALA A 263 -7.93 -9.35 -11.74
CA ALA A 263 -7.50 -10.74 -11.89
C ALA A 263 -8.60 -11.71 -11.45
N THR A 264 -9.28 -11.46 -10.34
CA THR A 264 -10.45 -12.24 -9.90
C THR A 264 -11.58 -12.18 -10.93
N GLY A 265 -11.84 -11.02 -11.53
CA GLY A 265 -12.74 -10.87 -12.68
C GLY A 265 -12.38 -11.82 -13.83
N LEU A 266 -11.12 -11.86 -14.22
CA LEU A 266 -10.63 -12.67 -15.33
C LEU A 266 -10.67 -14.18 -15.02
N PHE A 267 -10.19 -14.60 -13.84
CA PHE A 267 -10.04 -16.01 -13.50
C PHE A 267 -11.32 -16.66 -12.94
N VAL A 268 -12.14 -15.91 -12.20
CA VAL A 268 -13.35 -16.42 -11.53
C VAL A 268 -14.61 -16.06 -12.31
N TRP A 269 -14.72 -14.81 -12.78
CA TRP A 269 -15.96 -14.29 -13.35
C TRP A 269 -16.02 -14.34 -14.89
N GLY A 270 -14.95 -14.82 -15.54
CA GLY A 270 -14.88 -14.98 -16.98
C GLY A 270 -14.88 -13.64 -17.74
N ASP A 271 -14.40 -12.57 -17.12
CA ASP A 271 -14.48 -11.20 -17.64
C ASP A 271 -13.71 -11.02 -18.95
N ALA A 272 -12.74 -11.89 -19.23
CA ALA A 272 -11.90 -11.84 -20.43
C ALA A 272 -12.72 -11.77 -21.73
N LYS A 273 -13.85 -12.49 -21.80
CA LYS A 273 -14.74 -12.50 -22.98
C LYS A 273 -15.63 -11.26 -23.06
N ARG A 274 -15.75 -10.49 -21.98
CA ARG A 274 -16.64 -9.33 -21.83
C ARG A 274 -15.91 -8.00 -21.99
N VAL A 275 -14.57 -8.02 -22.04
CA VAL A 275 -13.77 -6.83 -22.32
C VAL A 275 -13.76 -6.56 -23.82
N GLN A 276 -14.42 -5.49 -24.25
CA GLN A 276 -14.51 -5.13 -25.67
C GLN A 276 -13.17 -4.65 -26.25
N ALA A 277 -12.37 -3.95 -25.44
CA ALA A 277 -11.11 -3.35 -25.84
C ALA A 277 -9.97 -3.80 -24.90
N PRO A 278 -9.43 -5.02 -25.07
CA PRO A 278 -8.46 -5.61 -24.14
C PRO A 278 -7.18 -4.77 -24.01
N LEU A 279 -6.71 -4.16 -25.10
CA LEU A 279 -5.55 -3.28 -25.07
C LEU A 279 -5.80 -2.03 -24.21
N ALA A 280 -6.95 -1.36 -24.38
CA ALA A 280 -7.29 -0.18 -23.59
C ALA A 280 -7.46 -0.54 -22.11
N TYR A 281 -8.12 -1.67 -21.82
CA TYR A 281 -8.26 -2.20 -20.48
C TYR A 281 -6.89 -2.46 -19.83
N THR A 282 -5.97 -3.14 -20.52
CA THR A 282 -4.59 -3.36 -20.03
C THR A 282 -3.83 -2.06 -19.81
N MET A 283 -3.92 -1.09 -20.74
CA MET A 283 -3.25 0.21 -20.59
C MET A 283 -3.76 0.99 -19.38
N VAL A 284 -5.05 0.89 -19.03
CA VAL A 284 -5.58 1.49 -17.80
C VAL A 284 -4.95 0.89 -16.55
N TYR A 285 -4.74 -0.44 -16.49
CA TYR A 285 -4.00 -1.04 -15.37
C TYR A 285 -2.52 -0.68 -15.35
N VAL A 286 -1.88 -0.51 -16.51
CA VAL A 286 -0.52 0.03 -16.59
C VAL A 286 -0.48 1.44 -16.00
N LEU A 287 -1.45 2.30 -16.32
CA LEU A 287 -1.55 3.63 -15.72
C LEU A 287 -1.80 3.58 -14.21
N ILE A 288 -2.60 2.63 -13.73
CA ILE A 288 -2.78 2.39 -12.29
C ILE A 288 -1.45 2.02 -11.64
N CYS A 289 -0.68 1.08 -12.22
CA CYS A 289 0.64 0.71 -11.72
C CYS A 289 1.63 1.89 -11.74
N MET A 290 1.66 2.68 -12.81
CA MET A 290 2.52 3.86 -12.92
C MET A 290 2.12 4.95 -11.91
N GLY A 291 0.82 5.19 -11.71
CA GLY A 291 0.32 6.11 -10.70
C GLY A 291 0.71 5.65 -9.29
N ALA A 292 0.56 4.36 -8.98
CA ALA A 292 0.99 3.78 -7.71
C ALA A 292 2.50 3.92 -7.50
N TYR A 293 3.30 3.69 -8.55
CA TYR A 293 4.75 3.85 -8.51
C TYR A 293 5.15 5.30 -8.22
N LEU A 294 4.52 6.29 -8.87
CA LEU A 294 4.76 7.72 -8.60
C LEU A 294 4.38 8.15 -7.17
N LEU A 295 3.43 7.45 -6.54
CA LEU A 295 3.02 7.68 -5.15
C LEU A 295 3.90 6.94 -4.14
N SER A 296 4.52 5.85 -4.57
CA SER A 296 5.42 5.08 -3.72
C SER A 296 6.73 5.84 -3.52
N ALA A 297 7.24 5.84 -2.30
CA ALA A 297 8.61 6.27 -2.03
C ALA A 297 9.67 5.28 -2.57
N PHE A 298 9.21 4.14 -3.11
CA PHE A 298 10.08 3.07 -3.58
C PHE A 298 10.41 3.22 -5.04
N ASP A 299 11.63 3.68 -5.32
CA ASP A 299 12.19 3.54 -6.65
C ASP A 299 12.68 2.10 -6.88
N VAL A 300 11.76 1.24 -7.31
CA VAL A 300 12.04 -0.16 -7.66
C VAL A 300 13.10 -0.26 -8.76
N ILE A 301 13.09 0.65 -9.74
CA ILE A 301 14.03 0.62 -10.86
C ILE A 301 15.43 0.92 -10.34
N THR A 302 15.59 1.99 -9.57
CA THR A 302 16.87 2.34 -8.94
C THR A 302 17.33 1.25 -7.98
N SER A 303 16.41 0.61 -7.26
CA SER A 303 16.72 -0.51 -6.37
C SER A 303 17.23 -1.75 -7.13
N ILE A 304 16.63 -2.08 -8.28
CA ILE A 304 17.06 -3.19 -9.13
C ILE A 304 18.39 -2.85 -9.81
N ALA A 305 18.52 -1.64 -10.36
CA ALA A 305 19.76 -1.16 -10.97
C ALA A 305 20.91 -1.19 -9.95
N ARG A 306 20.67 -0.80 -8.70
CA ARG A 306 21.63 -0.93 -7.60
C ARG A 306 22.02 -2.38 -7.37
N ARG A 307 21.06 -3.32 -7.29
CA ARG A 307 21.37 -4.75 -7.11
C ARG A 307 22.15 -5.33 -8.28
N MET A 308 21.83 -4.92 -9.50
CA MET A 308 22.56 -5.34 -10.70
C MET A 308 23.98 -4.77 -10.71
N ALA A 309 24.15 -3.49 -10.36
CA ALA A 309 25.45 -2.86 -10.22
C ALA A 309 26.32 -3.56 -9.16
N LEU A 310 25.75 -3.88 -7.99
CA LEU A 310 26.43 -4.62 -6.93
C LEU A 310 26.82 -6.05 -7.35
N ARG A 311 25.99 -6.73 -8.16
CA ARG A 311 26.33 -8.04 -8.73
C ARG A 311 27.41 -7.99 -9.80
N SER A 312 27.54 -6.86 -10.49
CA SER A 312 28.51 -6.68 -11.57
C SER A 312 29.92 -6.38 -11.10
N VAL A 313 30.12 -6.11 -9.80
CA VAL A 313 31.46 -5.98 -9.21
C VAL A 313 32.06 -7.39 -9.08
N PRO A 314 33.06 -7.76 -9.90
CA PRO A 314 33.65 -9.08 -9.83
C PRO A 314 34.27 -9.28 -8.44
N LEU A 315 33.76 -10.29 -7.73
CA LEU A 315 34.36 -10.84 -6.52
C LEU A 315 35.69 -11.51 -6.89
N ASN A 316 36.69 -10.71 -7.25
CA ASN A 316 38.06 -11.19 -7.31
C ASN A 316 38.46 -11.58 -5.88
N SER A 317 38.57 -12.89 -5.67
CA SER A 317 38.87 -13.53 -4.40
C SER A 317 40.20 -13.13 -3.77
N GLU A 318 41.06 -12.38 -4.48
CA GLU A 318 42.30 -11.84 -3.91
C GLU A 318 42.09 -10.58 -3.04
N VAL A 319 41.00 -9.84 -3.21
CA VAL A 319 40.71 -8.63 -2.38
C VAL A 319 39.97 -9.00 -1.08
N LEU A 320 39.50 -10.24 -0.93
CA LEU A 320 38.80 -10.71 0.26
C LEU A 320 39.72 -10.98 1.47
N ASN A 321 41.04 -10.96 1.30
CA ASN A 321 41.99 -11.06 2.41
C ASN A 321 42.40 -9.70 3.01
N THR A 322 41.87 -8.58 2.52
CA THR A 322 42.01 -7.28 3.18
C THR A 322 40.66 -6.57 3.24
N SER A 323 40.00 -6.62 4.41
CA SER A 323 38.89 -5.72 4.79
C SER A 323 37.72 -5.61 3.79
N SER A 324 36.89 -6.65 3.71
CA SER A 324 35.76 -6.80 2.78
C SER A 324 34.55 -5.88 2.99
N THR A 325 34.65 -4.85 3.84
CA THR A 325 33.62 -3.81 3.99
C THR A 325 33.85 -2.57 3.12
N MET A 326 34.95 -2.52 2.35
CA MET A 326 35.42 -1.29 1.66
C MET A 326 35.01 -1.12 0.18
N ASN A 327 34.28 -2.06 -0.42
CA ASN A 327 33.96 -2.02 -1.86
C ASN A 327 32.60 -1.40 -2.22
N ASP A 328 31.80 -0.98 -1.25
CA ASP A 328 30.64 -0.14 -1.54
C ASP A 328 31.13 1.26 -1.95
N PRO A 329 30.70 1.84 -3.09
CA PRO A 329 31.11 3.19 -3.51
C PRO A 329 30.93 4.23 -2.41
N PHE A 330 29.89 4.11 -1.59
CA PHE A 330 29.64 5.00 -0.45
C PHE A 330 30.69 4.83 0.65
N TRP A 331 30.96 3.59 1.09
CA TRP A 331 31.95 3.32 2.13
C TRP A 331 33.39 3.56 1.66
N ARG A 332 33.66 3.33 0.37
CA ARG A 332 34.93 3.69 -0.27
C ARG A 332 35.14 5.20 -0.22
N LYS A 333 34.14 5.99 -0.59
CA LYS A 333 34.21 7.46 -0.51
C LYS A 333 34.37 7.94 0.93
N ILE A 334 33.61 7.37 1.88
CA ILE A 334 33.75 7.68 3.31
C ILE A 334 35.17 7.39 3.80
N SER A 335 35.73 6.24 3.45
CA SER A 335 37.08 5.87 3.88
C SER A 335 38.19 6.64 3.18
N GLU A 336 38.01 7.03 1.91
CA GLU A 336 38.89 7.99 1.22
C GLU A 336 38.87 9.34 1.93
N ILE A 337 37.71 9.77 2.40
CA ILE A 337 37.53 11.02 3.14
C ILE A 337 38.13 10.94 4.54
N GLU A 338 37.90 9.85 5.27
CA GLU A 338 38.50 9.61 6.58
C GLU A 338 40.04 9.64 6.52
N ARG A 339 40.63 9.10 5.44
CA ARG A 339 42.09 9.19 5.19
C ARG A 339 42.54 10.58 4.76
N SER A 340 41.75 11.31 3.98
CA SER A 340 42.11 12.67 3.54
C SER A 340 41.98 13.71 4.66
N TRP A 341 41.08 13.49 5.61
CA TRP A 341 40.74 14.48 6.64
C TRP A 341 41.88 14.78 7.62
N SER A 342 42.87 13.89 7.76
CA SER A 342 44.04 14.14 8.61
C SER A 342 45.03 15.15 8.02
N HIS A 343 44.96 15.47 6.72
CA HIS A 343 45.99 16.29 6.04
C HIS A 343 45.48 17.41 5.13
N THR A 344 44.16 17.57 4.95
CA THR A 344 43.62 18.44 3.90
C THR A 344 43.00 19.73 4.43
N ASP A 345 43.13 20.82 3.67
CA ASP A 345 42.58 22.15 3.95
C ASP A 345 41.04 22.15 4.11
N SER A 346 40.53 23.11 4.88
CA SER A 346 39.11 23.18 5.29
C SER A 346 38.11 23.27 4.12
N SER A 347 38.51 23.89 3.01
CA SER A 347 37.68 24.03 1.80
C SER A 347 37.41 22.69 1.11
N VAL A 348 38.41 21.81 1.04
CA VAL A 348 38.30 20.48 0.42
C VAL A 348 37.37 19.57 1.24
N ARG A 349 37.44 19.65 2.57
CA ARG A 349 36.58 18.87 3.48
C ARG A 349 35.09 19.15 3.29
N SER A 350 34.73 20.40 2.98
CA SER A 350 33.32 20.78 2.78
C SER A 350 32.73 20.17 1.50
N THR A 351 33.52 20.10 0.43
CA THR A 351 33.12 19.51 -0.85
C THR A 351 32.99 18.00 -0.73
N ASP A 352 33.94 17.36 -0.07
CA ASP A 352 33.95 15.92 0.17
C ASP A 352 32.78 15.46 1.07
N LEU A 353 32.47 16.22 2.13
CA LEU A 353 31.33 15.94 2.99
C LEU A 353 30.01 16.13 2.24
N LYS A 354 29.91 17.17 1.41
CA LYS A 354 28.75 17.37 0.54
C LYS A 354 28.60 16.20 -0.44
N ASP A 355 29.67 15.71 -1.04
CA ASP A 355 29.64 14.56 -1.95
C ASP A 355 29.20 13.29 -1.21
N VAL A 356 29.69 13.03 0.01
CA VAL A 356 29.22 11.89 0.81
C VAL A 356 27.76 12.01 1.20
N LEU A 357 27.30 13.20 1.56
CA LEU A 357 25.90 13.42 1.89
C LEU A 357 25.02 13.26 0.66
N THR A 358 25.46 13.77 -0.48
CA THR A 358 24.74 13.66 -1.76
C THR A 358 24.71 12.21 -2.22
N ILE A 359 25.84 11.49 -2.18
CA ILE A 359 25.90 10.05 -2.47
C ILE A 359 25.06 9.28 -1.45
N GLY A 360 25.16 9.56 -0.15
CA GLY A 360 24.34 8.88 0.86
C GLY A 360 22.84 9.11 0.66
N LEU A 361 22.42 10.32 0.28
CA LEU A 361 21.03 10.67 -0.03
C LEU A 361 20.55 10.06 -1.35
N ASP A 362 21.33 10.19 -2.42
CA ASP A 362 21.01 9.63 -3.75
C ASP A 362 20.98 8.10 -3.71
N TYR A 363 21.84 7.51 -2.88
CA TYR A 363 21.84 6.08 -2.61
C TYR A 363 20.93 5.73 -1.42
N GLY A 364 20.15 6.63 -0.84
CA GLY A 364 19.20 6.33 0.25
C GLY A 364 19.79 5.58 1.46
N GLU A 365 21.13 5.64 1.62
CA GLU A 365 21.85 5.17 2.80
C GLU A 365 21.77 6.20 3.94
N LEU A 366 21.42 7.44 3.59
CA LEU A 366 21.12 8.53 4.51
C LEU A 366 19.68 9.01 4.31
N GLU A 367 18.94 9.06 5.41
CA GLU A 367 17.63 9.72 5.43
C GLU A 367 17.81 11.24 5.47
N THR A 368 16.84 11.97 4.91
CA THR A 368 16.89 13.44 4.84
C THR A 368 16.93 14.07 6.23
N GLU A 369 16.27 13.44 7.21
CA GLU A 369 16.31 13.82 8.63
C GLU A 369 17.70 13.64 9.24
N ALA A 370 18.39 12.54 8.90
CA ALA A 370 19.77 12.32 9.33
C ALA A 370 20.68 13.45 8.80
N CYS A 371 20.53 13.84 7.53
CA CYS A 371 21.30 14.96 6.97
C CYS A 371 20.98 16.30 7.67
N ALA A 372 19.73 16.55 8.03
CA ALA A 372 19.34 17.73 8.79
C ALA A 372 19.95 17.73 10.21
N GLU A 373 19.98 16.58 10.88
CA GLU A 373 20.63 16.41 12.17
C GLU A 373 22.14 16.62 12.08
N LEU A 374 22.79 16.10 11.03
CA LEU A 374 24.20 16.36 10.77
C LEU A 374 24.46 17.86 10.57
N VAL A 375 23.64 18.55 9.79
CA VAL A 375 23.75 20.01 9.61
C VAL A 375 23.58 20.76 10.94
N ALA A 376 22.66 20.32 11.80
CA ALA A 376 22.47 20.90 13.13
C ALA A 376 23.68 20.66 14.06
N VAL A 377 24.25 19.45 14.05
CA VAL A 377 25.47 19.09 14.78
C VAL A 377 26.66 19.91 14.29
N LEU A 378 26.85 20.01 12.97
CA LEU A 378 27.91 20.80 12.34
C LEU A 378 27.75 22.29 12.68
N SER A 379 26.53 22.83 12.59
CA SER A 379 26.24 24.24 12.92
C SER A 379 26.55 24.57 14.38
N LYS A 380 26.32 23.63 15.30
CA LYS A 380 26.63 23.81 16.72
C LYS A 380 28.13 23.83 17.00
N ILE A 381 28.91 23.08 16.22
CA ILE A 381 30.36 22.91 16.43
C ILE A 381 31.18 23.98 15.71
N VAL A 382 30.70 24.48 14.57
CA VAL A 382 31.32 25.63 13.88
C VAL A 382 31.38 26.87 14.78
N GLY A 383 30.48 26.99 15.76
CA GLY A 383 30.55 28.03 16.80
C GLY A 383 31.67 27.86 17.84
N ASP A 384 32.25 26.67 17.99
CA ASP A 384 33.15 26.30 19.09
C ASP A 384 34.64 26.17 18.66
N GLN A 385 34.96 26.45 17.38
CA GLN A 385 36.29 26.52 16.75
C GLN A 385 37.31 25.38 17.03
N SER A 386 36.90 24.23 17.55
CA SER A 386 37.80 23.09 17.80
C SER A 386 37.64 22.01 16.72
N PRO A 387 38.64 21.80 15.83
CA PRO A 387 38.56 20.83 14.74
C PRO A 387 38.44 19.37 15.23
N ASP A 388 39.01 19.04 16.38
CA ASP A 388 38.94 17.69 16.96
C ASP A 388 37.52 17.33 17.43
N LYS A 389 36.79 18.31 17.97
CA LYS A 389 35.38 18.13 18.36
C LYS A 389 34.47 17.88 17.16
N LEU A 390 34.76 18.53 16.03
CA LEU A 390 34.02 18.34 14.78
C LEU A 390 34.16 16.92 14.27
N GLN A 391 35.39 16.41 14.22
CA GLN A 391 35.66 15.07 13.76
C GLN A 391 35.02 14.01 14.68
N LEU A 392 35.10 14.20 16.00
CA LEU A 392 34.48 13.29 16.97
C LEU A 392 32.95 13.25 16.82
N ALA A 393 32.30 14.40 16.65
CA ALA A 393 30.86 14.48 16.51
C ALA A 393 30.35 13.92 15.17
N ILE A 394 31.10 14.13 14.08
CA ILE A 394 30.78 13.51 12.80
C ILE A 394 30.91 12.00 12.90
N ASN A 395 31.97 11.49 13.52
CA ASN A 395 32.14 10.05 13.72
C ASN A 395 31.05 9.44 14.61
N ASP A 396 30.66 10.13 15.69
CA ASP A 396 29.53 9.72 16.54
C ASP A 396 28.22 9.70 15.75
N TRP A 397 27.94 10.74 14.97
CA TRP A 397 26.75 10.82 14.12
C TRP A 397 26.73 9.72 13.06
N ILE A 398 27.85 9.47 12.37
CA ILE A 398 28.00 8.39 11.39
C ILE A 398 27.69 7.04 12.06
N SER A 399 28.21 6.82 13.27
CA SER A 399 27.99 5.55 13.99
C SER A 399 26.54 5.30 14.39
N LYS A 400 25.76 6.37 14.63
CA LYS A 400 24.36 6.29 15.04
C LYS A 400 23.40 6.16 13.87
N HIS A 401 23.67 6.86 12.77
CA HIS A 401 22.70 7.04 11.69
C HIS A 401 23.05 6.27 10.42
N VAL A 402 24.33 5.96 10.19
CA VAL A 402 24.73 5.13 9.06
C VAL A 402 24.67 3.67 9.50
N ARG A 403 23.69 2.92 8.97
CA ARG A 403 23.61 1.47 9.19
C ARG A 403 24.87 0.83 8.64
N ARG A 404 25.84 0.52 9.51
CA ARG A 404 26.92 -0.39 9.13
C ARG A 404 26.27 -1.68 8.67
N PRO A 405 26.59 -2.20 7.46
CA PRO A 405 26.19 -3.56 7.14
C PRO A 405 26.75 -4.42 8.28
N VAL A 406 25.87 -5.12 8.99
CA VAL A 406 26.27 -6.10 9.99
C VAL A 406 27.18 -7.04 9.24
N SER A 407 28.50 -6.87 9.40
CA SER A 407 29.48 -7.80 8.86
C SER A 407 29.00 -9.14 9.36
N ALA A 408 28.61 -10.02 8.44
CA ALA A 408 28.14 -11.35 8.77
C ALA A 408 29.13 -11.90 9.78
N ASN A 409 28.68 -12.05 11.04
CA ASN A 409 29.54 -12.56 12.09
C ASN A 409 29.99 -13.93 11.56
N PRO A 410 31.28 -14.14 11.24
CA PRO A 410 31.70 -15.37 10.58
C PRO A 410 31.35 -16.59 11.44
N VAL A 411 31.16 -16.40 12.75
CA VAL A 411 30.66 -17.40 13.71
C VAL A 411 29.18 -17.75 13.49
N ALA A 412 28.32 -16.78 13.14
CA ALA A 412 26.90 -17.03 12.88
C ALA A 412 26.68 -17.73 11.53
N THR A 413 27.49 -17.43 10.51
CA THR A 413 27.46 -18.15 9.22
C THR A 413 28.03 -19.56 9.35
N ALA A 414 29.07 -19.76 10.18
CA ALA A 414 29.60 -21.09 10.49
C ALA A 414 28.62 -21.95 11.32
N MET A 415 27.88 -21.36 12.26
CA MET A 415 26.84 -22.06 13.03
C MET A 415 25.58 -22.39 12.20
N ALA A 416 25.25 -21.57 11.20
CA ALA A 416 24.14 -21.86 10.28
C ALA A 416 24.46 -22.99 9.28
N MET A 417 25.74 -23.28 9.01
CA MET A 417 26.16 -24.40 8.15
C MET A 417 26.31 -25.73 8.88
N THR A 418 26.43 -25.74 10.22
CA THR A 418 26.49 -26.97 11.03
C THR A 418 25.15 -27.39 11.62
N ALA A 419 24.11 -26.57 11.50
CA ALA A 419 22.74 -26.87 11.91
C ALA A 419 21.85 -27.20 10.70
N ILE A 420 22.22 -28.27 9.98
CA ILE A 420 21.32 -28.97 9.04
C ILE A 420 21.37 -30.45 9.40
N PRO A 421 20.30 -31.05 9.94
CA PRO A 421 19.96 -32.43 9.65
C PRO A 421 19.28 -32.55 8.27
#